data_AF-A0AA88YCK3-F1
#
_entry.id   AF-A0AA88YCK3-F1
#
_cell.length_a   1.000
_cell.length_b   1.000
_cell.length_c   1.000
_cell.angle_alpha   90.00
_cell.angle_beta   90.00
_cell.angle_gamma   90.00
#
_symmetry.space_group_name_H-M   'P 1'
#
loop_
_entity.id
_entity.type
_entity.pdbx_description
1 polymer ?
#
loop_
_entity_poly.entity_id
_entity_poly.type
_entity_poly.pdbx_seq_one_letter_code
_entity_poly.pdbx_strand_id
1 'polypeptide(L)'
;MQTYVNFASDWTFVYVDDLQRFNRTVADICHMSLYDIISRREEELASCMRKELPWSFTRIQYETGNERDIEGIQQCIEYLSSPEMMRFLYELVSMTIKPIKDDEEIKDSVEWIKSVSKDRKLMFEASTFRGAIERYVERTVVDMLAKVIYRLEDLGALDALHSSTETNDKQEYIKRSVQDIELLAVDSMQQPSGPGCYIVRNYRKRRLPLSGKIFEQLKKVSAEGHFDGTLDERRVVTFTSFIRDILDKVFSRGYD
;
A
#
# COMPACT_ATOMS: atom_id res chain seq x y z
N MET A 1 -33.03 -3.32 -12.66
CA MET A 1 -33.63 -1.97 -12.59
C MET A 1 -35.04 -2.16 -12.05
N GLN A 2 -35.27 -1.78 -10.80
CA GLN A 2 -36.56 -1.99 -10.14
C GLN A 2 -37.41 -0.73 -10.35
N THR A 3 -38.47 -0.85 -11.14
CA THR A 3 -39.36 0.27 -11.46
C THR A 3 -40.42 0.35 -10.36
N TYR A 4 -40.33 1.35 -9.49
CA TYR A 4 -41.36 1.62 -8.49
C TYR A 4 -42.49 2.44 -9.13
N VAL A 5 -43.69 1.88 -9.17
CA VAL A 5 -44.90 2.60 -9.56
C VAL A 5 -45.67 2.89 -8.28
N ASN A 6 -45.83 4.16 -7.94
CA ASN A 6 -46.52 4.59 -6.72
C ASN A 6 -47.90 5.19 -7.04
N PHE A 7 -48.92 4.67 -6.38
CA PHE A 7 -50.28 5.22 -6.33
C PHE A 7 -50.61 5.48 -4.86
N ALA A 8 -50.57 6.74 -4.42
CA ALA A 8 -51.02 7.08 -3.08
C ALA A 8 -51.62 8.48 -2.99
N SER A 9 -52.91 8.52 -2.71
CA SER A 9 -53.56 9.66 -2.09
C SER A 9 -53.47 9.45 -0.57
N ASP A 10 -53.08 10.49 0.17
CA ASP A 10 -53.00 10.53 1.64
C ASP A 10 -51.86 9.77 2.36
N TRP A 11 -50.81 9.34 1.67
CA TRP A 11 -49.59 8.79 2.30
C TRP A 11 -48.39 9.73 2.23
N THR A 12 -47.66 9.88 3.34
CA THR A 12 -46.34 10.54 3.38
C THR A 12 -45.25 9.50 3.10
N PHE A 13 -44.47 9.74 2.05
CA PHE A 13 -43.33 8.90 1.71
C PHE A 13 -42.06 9.41 2.37
N VAL A 14 -41.30 8.47 2.95
CA VAL A 14 -39.95 8.73 3.46
C VAL A 14 -39.05 7.67 2.86
N TYR A 15 -37.94 8.10 2.25
CA TYR A 15 -36.88 7.19 1.84
C TYR A 15 -35.88 7.07 3.00
N VAL A 16 -35.76 5.87 3.55
CA VAL A 16 -34.79 5.55 4.59
C VAL A 16 -33.79 4.57 3.99
N ASP A 17 -32.55 5.00 3.85
CA ASP A 17 -31.49 4.24 3.17
C ASP A 17 -30.99 3.06 4.02
N ASP A 18 -30.87 3.27 5.33
CA ASP A 18 -30.50 2.23 6.29
C ASP A 18 -31.38 2.36 7.54
N LEU A 19 -32.00 1.25 7.95
CA LEU A 19 -32.85 1.17 9.15
C LEU A 19 -32.03 0.93 10.43
N GLN A 20 -30.73 0.60 10.31
CA GLN A 20 -29.87 0.36 11.45
C GLN A 20 -29.45 1.67 12.14
N ARG A 21 -29.46 1.66 13.48
CA ARG A 21 -28.89 2.78 14.26
C ARG A 21 -27.38 2.77 14.13
N PHE A 22 -26.82 3.89 13.67
CA PHE A 22 -25.39 4.07 13.50
C PHE A 22 -24.84 4.99 14.59
N ASN A 23 -23.65 4.66 15.11
CA ASN A 23 -22.99 5.41 16.19
C ASN A 23 -22.43 6.76 15.71
N ARG A 24 -22.39 7.01 14.40
CA ARG A 24 -22.00 8.28 13.79
C ARG A 24 -23.04 8.64 12.74
N THR A 25 -23.14 9.88 12.32
CA THR A 25 -23.96 10.26 11.17
C THR A 25 -23.10 10.29 9.92
N VAL A 26 -23.72 10.15 8.74
CA VAL A 26 -23.02 10.41 7.46
C VAL A 26 -22.44 11.83 7.45
N ALA A 27 -23.14 12.79 8.04
CA ALA A 27 -22.65 14.17 8.18
C ALA A 27 -21.34 14.25 8.98
N ASP A 28 -21.19 13.45 10.04
CA ASP A 28 -19.94 13.41 10.82
C ASP A 28 -18.77 12.86 9.98
N ILE A 29 -19.04 11.87 9.13
CA ILE A 29 -18.04 11.28 8.22
C ILE A 29 -17.69 12.25 7.10
N CYS A 30 -18.65 13.05 6.62
CA CYS A 30 -18.47 14.02 5.54
C CYS A 30 -17.40 15.08 5.79
N HIS A 31 -17.06 15.35 7.05
CA HIS A 31 -16.05 16.33 7.43
C HIS A 31 -14.71 15.69 7.81
N MET A 32 -14.61 14.37 7.77
CA MET A 32 -13.39 13.64 8.09
C MET A 32 -12.64 13.29 6.82
N SER A 33 -11.31 13.32 6.92
CA SER A 33 -10.52 12.72 5.86
C SER A 33 -10.55 11.20 5.91
N LEU A 34 -10.24 10.59 4.78
CA LEU A 34 -10.07 9.15 4.69
C LEU A 34 -9.02 8.63 5.69
N TYR A 35 -7.92 9.36 5.86
CA TYR A 35 -6.89 9.06 6.87
C TYR A 35 -7.45 9.08 8.31
N ASP A 36 -8.26 10.08 8.67
CA ASP A 36 -8.85 10.16 10.01
C ASP A 36 -9.82 9.01 10.28
N ILE A 37 -10.52 8.54 9.24
CA ILE A 37 -11.44 7.41 9.35
C ILE A 37 -10.65 6.11 9.53
N ILE A 38 -9.60 5.91 8.75
CA ILE A 38 -8.72 4.75 8.83
C ILE A 38 -8.06 4.70 10.21
N SER A 39 -7.45 5.81 10.64
CA SER A 39 -6.74 5.91 11.93
C SER A 39 -7.63 5.58 13.14
N ARG A 40 -8.94 5.86 13.05
CA ARG A 40 -9.90 5.54 14.13
C ARG A 40 -10.44 4.11 14.08
N ARG A 41 -10.12 3.34 13.05
CA ARG A 41 -10.59 1.96 12.80
C ARG A 41 -9.43 0.98 12.70
N GLU A 42 -8.32 1.25 13.39
CA GLU A 42 -7.09 0.46 13.29
C GLU A 42 -7.33 -1.04 13.52
N GLU A 43 -7.98 -1.43 14.62
CA GLU A 43 -8.20 -2.84 14.94
C GLU A 43 -9.07 -3.56 13.88
N GLU A 44 -10.11 -2.89 13.40
CA GLU A 44 -11.04 -3.44 12.40
C GLU A 44 -10.35 -3.59 11.04
N LEU A 45 -9.62 -2.57 10.60
CA LEU A 45 -8.92 -2.56 9.33
C LEU A 45 -7.69 -3.46 9.36
N ALA A 46 -7.01 -3.60 10.49
CA ALA A 46 -5.92 -4.58 10.65
C ALA A 46 -6.44 -6.02 10.51
N SER A 47 -7.65 -6.32 11.03
CA SER A 47 -8.30 -7.61 10.82
C SER A 47 -8.64 -7.84 9.34
N CYS A 48 -9.18 -6.83 8.66
CA CYS A 48 -9.43 -6.85 7.22
C CYS A 48 -8.14 -7.11 6.43
N MET A 49 -7.07 -6.37 6.72
CA MET A 49 -5.76 -6.55 6.08
C MET A 49 -5.20 -7.95 6.29
N ARG A 50 -5.29 -8.52 7.50
CA ARG A 50 -4.81 -9.88 7.77
C ARG A 50 -5.55 -10.90 6.91
N LYS A 51 -6.87 -10.75 6.76
CA LYS A 51 -7.70 -11.63 5.93
C LYS A 51 -7.36 -11.52 4.44
N GLU A 52 -7.09 -10.30 3.96
CA GLU A 52 -6.82 -10.02 2.54
C GLU A 52 -5.32 -10.07 2.18
N LEU A 53 -4.45 -10.37 3.15
CA LEU A 53 -3.02 -10.51 2.92
C LEU A 53 -2.69 -11.58 1.84
N PRO A 54 -3.30 -12.79 1.82
CA PRO A 54 -3.08 -13.73 0.74
C PRO A 54 -3.49 -13.20 -0.63
N TRP A 55 -4.60 -12.45 -0.69
CA TRP A 55 -5.06 -11.82 -1.92
C TRP A 55 -4.04 -10.82 -2.48
N SER A 56 -3.34 -10.11 -1.60
CA SER A 56 -2.26 -9.19 -2.01
C SER A 56 -1.14 -9.87 -2.80
N PHE A 57 -0.81 -11.13 -2.50
CA PHE A 57 0.18 -11.91 -3.26
C PHE A 57 -0.35 -12.34 -4.63
N THR A 58 -1.65 -12.58 -4.78
CA THR A 58 -2.27 -12.92 -6.08
C THR A 58 -2.22 -11.77 -7.09
N ARG A 59 -1.96 -10.55 -6.60
CA ARG A 59 -1.82 -9.33 -7.40
C ARG A 59 -0.40 -9.14 -7.95
N ILE A 60 0.52 -10.05 -7.66
CA ILE A 60 1.90 -10.01 -8.16
C ILE A 60 2.03 -10.98 -9.33
N GLN A 61 2.50 -10.46 -10.47
CA GLN A 61 2.86 -11.25 -11.63
C GLN A 61 4.37 -11.13 -11.87
N TYR A 62 5.03 -12.26 -12.11
CA TYR A 62 6.46 -12.29 -12.41
C TYR A 62 6.66 -12.41 -13.93
N GLU A 63 7.47 -11.52 -14.51
CA GLU A 63 7.76 -11.52 -15.96
C GLU A 63 8.81 -12.59 -16.33
N THR A 64 9.65 -12.97 -15.37
CA THR A 64 10.72 -13.94 -15.55
C THR A 64 10.33 -15.30 -15.00
N GLY A 65 10.75 -16.40 -15.65
CA GLY A 65 10.57 -17.77 -15.13
C GLY A 65 11.28 -18.08 -13.78
N ASN A 66 11.83 -17.05 -13.13
CA ASN A 66 12.20 -17.06 -11.72
C ASN A 66 11.05 -16.39 -10.96
N GLU A 67 10.21 -17.21 -10.34
CA GLU A 67 9.09 -16.77 -9.51
C GLU A 67 9.33 -17.22 -8.07
N ARG A 68 8.66 -16.58 -7.12
CA ARG A 68 8.57 -17.13 -5.76
C ARG A 68 7.73 -18.40 -5.81
N ASP A 69 8.23 -19.47 -5.21
CA ASP A 69 7.47 -20.71 -5.10
C ASP A 69 6.29 -20.54 -4.12
N ILE A 70 5.30 -21.45 -4.24
CA ILE A 70 4.10 -21.41 -3.40
C ILE A 70 4.47 -21.54 -1.92
N GLU A 71 5.46 -22.37 -1.59
CA GLU A 71 5.94 -22.54 -0.22
C GLU A 71 6.55 -21.24 0.33
N GLY A 72 7.38 -20.54 -0.45
CA GLY A 72 7.93 -19.24 -0.07
C GLY A 72 6.86 -18.16 0.09
N ILE A 73 5.79 -18.20 -0.72
CA ILE A 73 4.64 -17.30 -0.55
C ILE A 73 3.93 -17.61 0.79
N GLN A 74 3.67 -18.88 1.09
CA GLN A 74 3.02 -19.29 2.34
C GLN A 74 3.85 -18.88 3.57
N GLN A 75 5.16 -19.10 3.55
CA GLN A 75 6.07 -18.69 4.63
C GLN A 75 6.07 -17.17 4.83
N CYS A 76 6.04 -16.38 3.74
CA CYS A 76 5.90 -14.94 3.84
C CYS A 76 4.54 -14.52 4.43
N ILE A 77 3.44 -15.15 4.01
CA ILE A 77 2.10 -14.88 4.55
C ILE A 77 2.05 -15.18 6.04
N GLU A 78 2.58 -16.32 6.49
CA GLU A 78 2.62 -16.71 7.90
C GLU A 78 3.42 -15.70 8.74
N TYR A 79 4.61 -15.32 8.27
CA TYR A 79 5.45 -14.34 8.95
C TYR A 79 4.77 -12.96 9.05
N LEU A 80 4.22 -12.48 7.95
CA LEU A 80 3.55 -11.18 7.88
C LEU A 80 2.23 -11.14 8.66
N SER A 81 1.56 -12.29 8.82
CA SER A 81 0.32 -12.42 9.58
C SER A 81 0.52 -12.28 11.10
N SER A 82 1.77 -12.33 11.58
CA SER A 82 2.10 -12.11 13.00
C SER A 82 1.60 -10.74 13.49
N PRO A 83 1.18 -10.60 14.76
CA PRO A 83 0.64 -9.34 15.26
C PRO A 83 1.58 -8.13 15.06
N GLU A 84 2.88 -8.35 15.26
CA GLU A 84 3.89 -7.31 15.11
C GLU A 84 4.05 -6.86 13.65
N MET A 85 4.14 -7.81 12.71
CA MET A 85 4.27 -7.48 11.29
C MET A 85 2.97 -6.89 10.73
N MET A 86 1.80 -7.33 11.21
CA MET A 86 0.54 -6.71 10.82
C MET A 86 0.43 -5.26 11.29
N ARG A 87 0.91 -4.95 12.51
CA ARG A 87 0.97 -3.56 12.98
C ARG A 87 1.91 -2.73 12.12
N PHE A 88 3.09 -3.26 11.83
CA PHE A 88 4.05 -2.63 10.93
C PHE A 88 3.48 -2.36 9.52
N LEU A 89 2.79 -3.35 8.93
CA LEU A 89 2.14 -3.18 7.62
C LEU A 89 1.01 -2.14 7.68
N TYR A 90 0.23 -2.11 8.76
CA TYR A 90 -0.81 -1.10 8.97
C TYR A 90 -0.23 0.32 9.08
N GLU A 91 0.87 0.47 9.82
CA GLU A 91 1.62 1.73 9.92
C GLU A 91 2.11 2.17 8.52
N LEU A 92 2.71 1.27 7.73
CA LEU A 92 3.15 1.57 6.36
C LEU A 92 2.00 2.00 5.44
N VAL A 93 0.88 1.27 5.46
CA VAL A 93 -0.30 1.60 4.66
C VAL A 93 -0.86 2.96 5.07
N SER A 94 -0.96 3.22 6.36
CA SER A 94 -1.46 4.50 6.90
C SER A 94 -0.53 5.66 6.53
N MET A 95 0.79 5.46 6.65
CA MET A 95 1.81 6.42 6.24
C MET A 95 1.78 6.71 4.74
N THR A 96 1.40 5.74 3.91
CA THR A 96 1.27 5.94 2.45
C THR A 96 -0.02 6.67 2.09
N ILE A 97 -1.09 6.49 2.86
CA ILE A 97 -2.36 7.20 2.65
C ILE A 97 -2.28 8.66 3.14
N LYS A 98 -1.40 8.95 4.12
CA LYS A 98 -1.20 10.28 4.71
C LYS A 98 -0.74 11.38 3.71
N PRO A 99 0.31 11.20 2.89
CA PRO A 99 0.86 12.23 1.99
C PRO A 99 -0.03 12.59 0.79
N ILE A 100 -1.12 11.86 0.55
CA ILE A 100 -2.17 12.29 -0.40
C ILE A 100 -2.76 13.67 0.02
N LYS A 101 -2.47 14.13 1.24
CA LYS A 101 -3.23 15.17 1.93
C LYS A 101 -2.48 16.46 2.27
N ASP A 102 -1.14 16.46 2.27
CA ASP A 102 -0.38 17.63 2.74
C ASP A 102 -0.21 18.73 1.66
N ASP A 103 -0.52 18.45 0.39
CA ASP A 103 -0.47 19.45 -0.70
C ASP A 103 -1.82 20.14 -1.01
N GLU A 104 -2.96 19.65 -0.49
CA GLU A 104 -4.30 20.21 -0.76
C GLU A 104 -5.20 20.29 0.48
N GLU A 105 -4.78 21.07 1.48
CA GLU A 105 -5.63 21.36 2.65
C GLU A 105 -6.99 21.93 2.22
N ILE A 106 -8.06 21.21 2.61
CA ILE A 106 -9.50 21.55 2.59
C ILE A 106 -10.31 21.03 1.39
N LYS A 107 -9.77 20.92 0.17
CA LYS A 107 -10.59 20.40 -0.96
C LYS A 107 -10.82 18.89 -0.90
N ASP A 108 -9.84 18.15 -0.38
CA ASP A 108 -9.83 16.68 -0.38
C ASP A 108 -10.70 16.00 0.69
N SER A 109 -11.11 16.70 1.75
CA SER A 109 -11.86 16.07 2.86
C SER A 109 -13.20 15.48 2.41
N VAL A 110 -13.79 16.03 1.34
CA VAL A 110 -15.08 15.60 0.78
C VAL A 110 -14.92 14.87 -0.57
N GLU A 111 -13.76 14.95 -1.21
CA GLU A 111 -13.58 14.43 -2.58
C GLU A 111 -13.72 12.92 -2.65
N TRP A 112 -13.14 12.19 -1.68
CA TRP A 112 -13.28 10.74 -1.61
C TRP A 112 -14.74 10.31 -1.41
N ILE A 113 -15.55 11.05 -0.65
CA ILE A 113 -16.99 10.75 -0.45
C ILE A 113 -17.78 11.05 -1.72
N LYS A 114 -17.43 12.12 -2.45
CA LYS A 114 -18.01 12.40 -3.76
C LYS A 114 -17.70 11.27 -4.75
N SER A 115 -16.52 10.66 -4.66
CA SER A 115 -16.18 9.49 -5.48
C SER A 115 -17.04 8.28 -5.10
N VAL A 116 -17.24 8.02 -3.80
CA VAL A 116 -18.15 6.95 -3.33
C VAL A 116 -19.58 7.15 -3.84
N SER A 117 -20.13 8.37 -3.72
CA SER A 117 -21.52 8.65 -4.14
C SER A 117 -21.73 8.58 -5.66
N LYS A 118 -20.66 8.76 -6.44
CA LYS A 118 -20.70 8.64 -7.90
C LYS A 118 -20.47 7.20 -8.39
N ASP A 119 -19.89 6.32 -7.57
CA ASP A 119 -19.66 4.93 -7.93
C ASP A 119 -20.96 4.11 -7.83
N ARG A 120 -21.70 4.06 -8.95
CA ARG A 120 -22.95 3.30 -9.05
C ARG A 120 -22.79 1.81 -8.75
N LYS A 121 -21.63 1.22 -9.08
CA LYS A 121 -21.40 -0.22 -8.87
C LYS A 121 -21.21 -0.49 -7.39
N LEU A 122 -20.36 0.28 -6.72
CA LEU A 122 -20.14 0.20 -5.28
C LEU A 122 -21.45 0.44 -4.51
N MET A 123 -22.21 1.46 -4.89
CA MET A 123 -23.52 1.75 -4.30
C MET A 123 -24.50 0.59 -4.45
N PHE A 124 -24.57 0.00 -5.66
CA PHE A 124 -25.44 -1.13 -5.92
C PHE A 124 -25.02 -2.38 -5.12
N GLU A 125 -23.73 -2.70 -5.11
CA GLU A 125 -23.20 -3.84 -4.36
C GLU A 125 -23.44 -3.68 -2.86
N ALA A 126 -23.27 -2.46 -2.33
CA ALA A 126 -23.37 -2.17 -0.90
C ALA A 126 -24.80 -2.05 -0.40
N SER A 127 -25.78 -1.85 -1.29
CA SER A 127 -27.21 -1.67 -1.00
C SER A 127 -27.57 -0.42 -0.18
N THR A 128 -26.63 0.16 0.59
CA THR A 128 -26.79 1.42 1.32
C THR A 128 -25.57 2.31 1.11
N PHE A 129 -25.75 3.63 1.23
CA PHE A 129 -24.65 4.60 1.13
C PHE A 129 -23.61 4.38 2.23
N ARG A 130 -24.06 4.03 3.43
CA ARG A 130 -23.19 3.66 4.54
C ARG A 130 -22.32 2.45 4.19
N GLY A 131 -22.93 1.38 3.68
CA GLY A 131 -22.18 0.20 3.28
C GLY A 131 -21.19 0.50 2.15
N ALA A 132 -21.52 1.44 1.27
CA ALA A 132 -20.63 1.88 0.20
C ALA A 132 -19.40 2.60 0.77
N ILE A 133 -19.58 3.47 1.75
CA ILE A 133 -18.47 4.12 2.49
C ILE A 133 -17.61 3.07 3.19
N GLU A 134 -18.21 2.17 3.96
CA GLU A 134 -17.48 1.14 4.71
C GLU A 134 -16.61 0.29 3.78
N ARG A 135 -17.18 -0.18 2.66
CA ARG A 135 -16.45 -0.94 1.65
C ARG A 135 -15.40 -0.13 0.91
N TYR A 136 -15.63 1.15 0.67
CA TYR A 136 -14.62 2.01 0.04
C TYR A 136 -13.38 2.13 0.92
N VAL A 137 -13.57 2.33 2.22
CA VAL A 137 -12.46 2.42 3.19
C VAL A 137 -11.69 1.09 3.24
N GLU A 138 -12.40 -0.03 3.35
CA GLU A 138 -11.79 -1.37 3.33
C GLU A 138 -11.01 -1.62 2.04
N ARG A 139 -11.62 -1.37 0.87
CA ARG A 139 -10.96 -1.53 -0.44
C ARG A 139 -9.72 -0.65 -0.55
N THR A 140 -9.78 0.60 -0.08
CA THR A 140 -8.62 1.50 -0.11
C THR A 140 -7.45 0.92 0.67
N VAL A 141 -7.70 0.42 1.88
CA VAL A 141 -6.67 -0.16 2.75
C VAL A 141 -6.11 -1.46 2.14
N VAL A 142 -6.98 -2.32 1.60
CA VAL A 142 -6.58 -3.60 0.98
C VAL A 142 -5.81 -3.39 -0.32
N ASP A 143 -6.23 -2.45 -1.17
CA ASP A 143 -5.51 -2.10 -2.39
C ASP A 143 -4.14 -1.49 -2.07
N MET A 144 -4.07 -0.67 -1.02
CA MET A 144 -2.81 -0.11 -0.55
C MET A 144 -1.89 -1.18 0.06
N LEU A 145 -2.45 -2.14 0.80
CA LEU A 145 -1.69 -3.31 1.25
C LEU A 145 -1.09 -4.07 0.07
N ALA A 146 -1.87 -4.35 -0.98
CA ALA A 146 -1.36 -5.01 -2.17
C ALA A 146 -0.21 -4.24 -2.84
N LYS A 147 -0.32 -2.91 -2.90
CA LYS A 147 0.75 -2.02 -3.38
C LYS A 147 2.02 -2.11 -2.54
N VAL A 148 1.89 -2.05 -1.21
CA VAL A 148 3.02 -2.18 -0.28
C VAL A 148 3.68 -3.55 -0.45
N ILE A 149 2.91 -4.64 -0.45
CA ILE A 149 3.44 -6.01 -0.60
C ILE A 149 4.17 -6.18 -1.93
N TYR A 150 3.58 -5.70 -3.04
CA TYR A 150 4.26 -5.68 -4.34
C TYR A 150 5.58 -4.93 -4.26
N ARG A 151 5.60 -3.73 -3.64
CA ARG A 151 6.81 -2.92 -3.60
C ARG A 151 7.90 -3.53 -2.73
N LEU A 152 7.53 -4.16 -1.62
CA LEU A 152 8.46 -4.93 -0.80
C LEU A 152 9.07 -6.09 -1.58
N GLU A 153 8.27 -6.77 -2.41
CA GLU A 153 8.75 -7.86 -3.26
C GLU A 153 9.71 -7.36 -4.35
N ASP A 154 9.32 -6.32 -5.09
CA ASP A 154 10.11 -5.74 -6.18
C ASP A 154 11.47 -5.16 -5.69
N LEU A 155 11.45 -4.55 -4.50
CA LEU A 155 12.65 -4.04 -3.85
C LEU A 155 13.52 -5.12 -3.20
N GLY A 156 13.02 -6.37 -3.11
CA GLY A 156 13.69 -7.47 -2.41
C GLY A 156 13.74 -7.28 -0.89
N ALA A 157 12.86 -6.44 -0.34
CA ALA A 157 12.72 -6.24 1.10
C ALA A 157 11.96 -7.39 1.77
N LEU A 158 11.04 -8.05 1.06
CA LEU A 158 10.23 -9.14 1.60
C LEU A 158 11.09 -10.33 2.07
N ASP A 159 12.03 -10.76 1.22
CA ASP A 159 12.99 -11.81 1.58
C ASP A 159 13.92 -11.40 2.71
N ALA A 160 14.33 -10.13 2.74
CA ALA A 160 15.22 -9.62 3.78
C ALA A 160 14.53 -9.55 5.15
N LEU A 161 13.25 -9.14 5.18
CA LEU A 161 12.41 -9.17 6.38
C LEU A 161 12.18 -10.59 6.88
N HIS A 162 11.89 -11.52 5.98
CA HIS A 162 11.64 -12.91 6.34
C HIS A 162 12.91 -13.64 6.81
N SER A 163 14.07 -13.36 6.22
CA SER A 163 15.35 -14.02 6.54
C SER A 163 16.10 -13.43 7.75
N SER A 164 15.67 -12.29 8.30
CA SER A 164 16.36 -11.63 9.42
C SER A 164 16.04 -12.19 10.80
N THR A 165 15.46 -13.40 10.88
CA THR A 165 15.07 -14.08 12.14
C THR A 165 16.22 -14.30 13.14
N GLU A 166 17.46 -14.02 12.75
CA GLU A 166 18.66 -14.30 13.55
C GLU A 166 19.10 -13.13 14.47
N THR A 167 18.71 -11.87 14.19
CA THR A 167 19.05 -10.72 15.07
C THR A 167 17.97 -9.62 15.03
N ASN A 168 17.45 -9.26 16.21
CA ASN A 168 16.35 -8.29 16.37
C ASN A 168 16.72 -6.91 15.77
N ASP A 169 17.98 -6.49 15.92
CA ASP A 169 18.48 -5.21 15.43
C ASP A 169 18.43 -5.09 13.90
N LYS A 170 18.76 -6.18 13.18
CA LYS A 170 18.73 -6.19 11.71
C LYS A 170 17.30 -6.09 11.19
N GLN A 171 16.36 -6.77 11.84
CA GLN A 171 14.94 -6.74 11.46
C GLN A 171 14.34 -5.35 11.70
N GLU A 172 14.57 -4.76 12.88
CA GLU A 172 14.14 -3.41 13.23
C GLU A 172 14.71 -2.37 12.27
N TYR A 173 15.97 -2.55 11.91
CA TYR A 173 16.66 -1.67 10.99
C TYR A 173 16.06 -1.73 9.55
N ILE A 174 15.74 -2.93 9.05
CA ILE A 174 15.03 -3.10 7.77
C ILE A 174 13.65 -2.43 7.83
N LYS A 175 12.90 -2.62 8.92
CA LYS A 175 11.59 -1.99 9.12
C LYS A 175 11.69 -0.46 9.03
N ARG A 176 12.64 0.15 9.74
CA ARG A 176 12.89 1.61 9.69
C ARG A 176 13.21 2.12 8.28
N SER A 177 13.91 1.31 7.49
CA SER A 177 14.31 1.70 6.13
C SER A 177 13.16 1.59 5.14
N VAL A 178 12.26 0.63 5.36
CA VAL A 178 11.03 0.48 4.59
C VAL A 178 10.00 1.55 4.96
N GLN A 179 10.01 2.05 6.20
CA GLN A 179 9.16 3.17 6.66
C GLN A 179 9.53 4.51 6.02
N ASP A 180 10.69 4.61 5.37
CA ASP A 180 11.01 5.78 4.55
C ASP A 180 10.15 5.74 3.27
N ILE A 181 9.11 6.57 3.25
CA ILE A 181 8.12 6.64 2.16
C ILE A 181 8.80 6.99 0.82
N GLU A 182 9.89 7.76 0.83
CA GLU A 182 10.64 8.08 -0.40
C GLU A 182 11.34 6.84 -0.96
N LEU A 183 11.82 5.95 -0.08
CA LEU A 183 12.42 4.68 -0.47
C LEU A 183 11.37 3.68 -0.97
N LEU A 184 10.16 3.69 -0.41
CA LEU A 184 9.08 2.83 -0.89
C LEU A 184 8.50 3.38 -2.22
N ALA A 185 8.34 4.70 -2.33
CA ALA A 185 7.85 5.44 -3.49
C ALA A 185 6.54 4.89 -4.07
N VAL A 186 5.61 4.48 -3.20
CA VAL A 186 4.34 3.82 -3.57
C VAL A 186 3.47 4.70 -4.47
N ASP A 187 3.51 6.01 -4.28
CA ASP A 187 2.72 6.98 -5.05
C ASP A 187 3.17 7.09 -6.51
N SER A 188 4.46 6.85 -6.76
CA SER A 188 5.04 6.88 -8.11
C SER A 188 4.81 5.59 -8.91
N MET A 189 4.18 4.58 -8.30
CA MET A 189 3.97 3.30 -8.95
C MET A 189 2.93 3.40 -10.05
N GLN A 190 3.20 2.74 -11.17
CA GLN A 190 2.22 2.55 -12.21
C GLN A 190 1.02 1.77 -11.66
N GLN A 191 -0.18 2.20 -12.01
CA GLN A 191 -1.39 1.44 -11.74
C GLN A 191 -1.27 0.04 -12.36
N PRO A 192 -1.83 -0.98 -11.71
CA PRO A 192 -1.64 -2.36 -12.15
C PRO A 192 -2.11 -2.55 -13.60
N SER A 193 -1.31 -3.28 -14.38
CA SER A 193 -1.57 -3.53 -15.80
C SER A 193 -2.46 -4.76 -15.98
N GLY A 194 -3.33 -4.74 -17.00
CA GLY A 194 -4.16 -5.91 -17.35
C GLY A 194 -5.19 -6.26 -16.26
N PRO A 195 -5.29 -7.53 -15.79
CA PRO A 195 -6.33 -8.00 -14.85
C PRO A 195 -6.18 -7.45 -13.42
N GLY A 196 -5.47 -6.34 -13.24
CA GLY A 196 -5.20 -5.72 -11.95
C GLY A 196 -3.92 -6.24 -11.26
N CYS A 197 -2.96 -6.82 -11.99
CA CYS A 197 -1.70 -7.27 -11.38
C CYS A 197 -0.57 -6.24 -11.53
N TYR A 198 0.33 -6.22 -10.55
CA TYR A 198 1.60 -5.52 -10.60
C TYR A 198 2.70 -6.47 -11.08
N ILE A 199 3.56 -5.99 -11.98
CA ILE A 199 4.56 -6.83 -12.65
C ILE A 199 5.93 -6.66 -12.01
N VAL A 200 6.46 -7.74 -11.44
CA VAL A 200 7.85 -7.83 -10.98
C VAL A 200 8.71 -8.30 -12.15
N ARG A 201 9.51 -7.38 -12.70
CA ARG A 201 10.31 -7.64 -13.92
C ARG A 201 11.58 -8.44 -13.69
N ASN A 202 12.16 -8.37 -12.49
CA ASN A 202 13.47 -8.96 -12.21
C ASN A 202 13.51 -9.56 -10.79
N TYR A 203 12.63 -10.53 -10.55
CA TYR A 203 12.65 -11.24 -9.27
C TYR A 203 13.95 -12.04 -9.13
N ARG A 204 14.60 -11.83 -7.98
CA ARG A 204 15.72 -12.63 -7.51
C ARG A 204 15.64 -12.65 -6.00
N LYS A 205 15.78 -13.83 -5.38
CA LYS A 205 15.89 -13.94 -3.93
C LYS A 205 17.10 -13.13 -3.47
N ARG A 206 16.86 -11.99 -2.81
CA ARG A 206 17.89 -11.02 -2.44
C ARG A 206 18.13 -11.09 -0.94
N ARG A 207 19.41 -11.11 -0.55
CA ARG A 207 19.81 -11.05 0.87
C ARG A 207 19.94 -9.63 1.40
N LEU A 208 20.11 -8.67 0.49
CA LEU A 208 20.25 -7.25 0.82
C LEU A 208 18.88 -6.57 0.71
N PRO A 209 18.34 -5.99 1.80
CA PRO A 209 17.09 -5.25 1.78
C PRO A 209 17.20 -4.08 0.80
N LEU A 210 16.09 -3.75 0.13
CA LEU A 210 15.98 -2.61 -0.79
C LEU A 210 16.99 -2.62 -1.96
N SER A 211 17.62 -3.77 -2.25
CA SER A 211 18.55 -3.91 -3.37
C SER A 211 17.93 -3.54 -4.72
N GLY A 212 16.60 -3.59 -4.85
CA GLY A 212 15.90 -3.10 -6.04
C GLY A 212 16.14 -1.62 -6.30
N LYS A 213 16.15 -0.77 -5.27
CA LYS A 213 16.45 0.66 -5.41
C LYS A 213 17.88 0.89 -5.87
N ILE A 214 18.83 0.11 -5.35
CA ILE A 214 20.23 0.17 -5.78
C ILE A 214 20.33 -0.18 -7.28
N PHE A 215 19.62 -1.22 -7.73
CA PHE A 215 19.59 -1.59 -9.15
C PHE A 215 18.89 -0.56 -10.04
N GLU A 216 17.77 0.02 -9.60
CA GLU A 216 17.08 1.10 -10.33
C GLU A 216 18.03 2.28 -10.57
N GLN A 217 18.80 2.65 -9.56
CA GLN A 217 19.71 3.80 -9.61
C GLN A 217 20.98 3.48 -10.39
N LEU A 218 21.51 2.27 -10.27
CA LEU A 218 22.56 1.76 -11.17
C LEU A 218 22.16 1.86 -12.64
N LYS A 219 20.92 1.44 -12.97
CA LYS A 219 20.40 1.53 -14.34
C LYS A 219 20.25 2.98 -14.79
N LYS A 220 19.79 3.88 -13.92
CA LYS A 220 19.68 5.31 -14.22
C LYS A 220 21.05 5.92 -14.55
N VAL A 221 22.05 5.69 -13.69
CA VAL A 221 23.44 6.14 -13.91
C VAL A 221 24.03 5.53 -15.19
N SER A 222 23.71 4.26 -15.48
CA SER A 222 24.15 3.57 -16.70
C SER A 222 23.47 4.10 -17.97
N ALA A 223 22.21 4.54 -17.90
CA ALA A 223 21.44 5.05 -19.04
C ALA A 223 21.81 6.50 -19.40
N GLU A 224 22.25 7.29 -18.41
CA GLU A 224 22.67 8.70 -18.58
C GLU A 224 24.09 8.87 -19.18
N GLY A 225 24.73 7.80 -19.67
CA GLY A 225 25.79 7.89 -20.70
C GLY A 225 27.00 6.98 -20.49
N HIS A 226 27.13 5.99 -21.37
CA HIS A 226 28.35 5.26 -21.79
C HIS A 226 29.26 4.66 -20.70
N PHE A 227 28.96 3.41 -20.32
CA PHE A 227 29.99 2.48 -19.83
C PHE A 227 30.94 2.15 -21.00
N ASP A 228 31.96 2.98 -21.23
CA ASP A 228 33.06 2.65 -22.17
C ASP A 228 34.18 1.81 -21.50
N GLY A 229 34.04 1.53 -20.20
CA GLY A 229 35.08 0.92 -19.38
C GLY A 229 35.83 1.91 -18.49
N THR A 230 35.64 3.21 -18.68
CA THR A 230 36.12 4.24 -17.74
C THR A 230 34.96 4.87 -16.96
N LEU A 231 34.86 4.51 -15.68
CA LEU A 231 33.94 5.13 -14.74
C LEU A 231 34.44 6.54 -14.42
N ASP A 232 33.76 7.58 -14.93
CA ASP A 232 33.99 8.99 -14.58
C ASP A 232 33.97 9.17 -13.05
N GLU A 233 35.03 9.72 -12.47
CA GLU A 233 35.20 9.93 -11.03
C GLU A 233 34.00 10.64 -10.41
N ARG A 234 33.37 11.58 -11.13
CA ARG A 234 32.18 12.29 -10.63
C ARG A 234 30.99 11.34 -10.46
N ARG A 235 30.82 10.38 -11.38
CA ARG A 235 29.72 9.40 -11.35
C ARG A 235 29.97 8.28 -10.35
N VAL A 236 31.24 7.87 -10.18
CA VAL A 236 31.63 7.00 -9.06
C VAL A 236 31.35 7.69 -7.75
N VAL A 237 31.67 8.99 -7.62
CA VAL A 237 31.36 9.78 -6.42
C VAL A 237 29.85 9.91 -6.20
N THR A 238 29.04 10.15 -7.24
CA THR A 238 27.57 10.18 -7.10
C THR A 238 26.99 8.82 -6.73
N PHE A 239 27.48 7.75 -7.34
CA PHE A 239 27.02 6.39 -7.06
C PHE A 239 27.48 5.91 -5.69
N THR A 240 28.73 6.18 -5.31
CA THR A 240 29.23 5.89 -3.96
C THR A 240 28.63 6.83 -2.93
N SER A 241 28.27 8.07 -3.25
CA SER A 241 27.51 8.93 -2.35
C SER A 241 26.06 8.49 -2.24
N PHE A 242 25.47 7.90 -3.28
CA PHE A 242 24.12 7.34 -3.24
C PHE A 242 24.09 6.00 -2.52
N ILE A 243 25.04 5.10 -2.80
CA ILE A 243 25.23 3.89 -2.01
C ILE A 243 25.56 4.29 -0.59
N ARG A 244 26.43 5.28 -0.34
CA ARG A 244 26.71 5.76 1.01
C ARG A 244 25.49 6.41 1.62
N ASP A 245 24.67 7.20 0.92
CA ASP A 245 23.43 7.77 1.45
C ASP A 245 22.38 6.68 1.73
N ILE A 246 22.24 5.66 0.87
CA ILE A 246 21.47 4.47 1.17
C ILE A 246 22.07 3.82 2.38
N LEU A 247 23.33 3.38 2.36
CA LEU A 247 24.04 2.73 3.44
C LEU A 247 24.10 3.59 4.71
N ASP A 248 23.95 4.90 4.65
CA ASP A 248 23.97 5.80 5.80
C ASP A 248 22.53 5.96 6.33
N LYS A 249 21.53 6.15 5.48
CA LYS A 249 20.10 6.06 5.87
C LYS A 249 19.76 4.68 6.41
N VAL A 250 20.44 3.68 5.87
CA VAL A 250 20.41 2.29 6.26
C VAL A 250 21.22 2.16 7.56
N PHE A 251 22.54 2.07 7.52
CA PHE A 251 23.39 1.75 8.67
C PHE A 251 23.63 2.88 9.71
N SER A 252 23.28 4.15 9.49
CA SER A 252 23.55 5.24 10.48
C SER A 252 22.43 5.47 11.50
N ARG A 253 21.21 4.94 11.29
CA ARG A 253 20.08 5.09 12.24
C ARG A 253 19.98 3.94 13.26
N GLY A 254 21.03 3.13 13.39
CA GLY A 254 21.14 1.98 14.29
C GLY A 254 22.16 2.13 15.41
N TYR A 255 22.79 3.31 15.56
CA TYR A 255 23.69 3.62 16.67
C TYR A 255 23.27 4.94 17.31
N ASP A 256 22.28 4.86 18.19
CA ASP A 256 22.08 5.76 19.33
C ASP A 256 21.44 4.96 20.46
#